data_AF-A0A914P1W5-F1
#
_entry.id   AF-A0A914P1W5-F1
#
_cell.length_a   1.000
_cell.length_b   1.000
_cell.length_c   1.000
_cell.angle_alpha   90.00
_cell.angle_beta   90.00
_cell.angle_gamma   90.00
#
_symmetry.space_group_name_H-M   'P 1'
#
loop_
_entity.id
_entity.type
_entity.pdbx_description
1 polymer ?
#
loop_
_entity_poly.entity_id
_entity_poly.type
_entity_poly.pdbx_seq_one_letter_code
_entity_poly.pdbx_strand_id
1 'polypeptide(L)'
;MIRRGNKLYELKIPRNNKCNEVIFRDSFNLCPVALGKLVGAFGLQITEKQFFPHLANIPENYNKILPQLPPKTDYLYGGMPPEKQNEFDKWYEEEKNQQFNLDEALAEYCTNDVQILTEALIAFRKKFTEISKQKNTKPGVASEGIDILKDAMTIASACMKHFRLNHLQPEHLAIVPEKGYENCDNQSELALKYLQWYEETSGVPIKTAHSEGGEHVVAGKYKVDGYIQAEDRAIEVNGCVWHACQKCFGNELDKILPNGKTVAETREDDAK
;
A
#
# COMPACT_ATOMS: atom_id res chain seq x y z
N MET A 1 11.88 6.35 3.28
CA MET A 1 10.67 6.79 4.02
C MET A 1 9.45 6.36 3.23
N ILE A 2 8.50 5.68 3.87
CA ILE A 2 7.23 5.23 3.25
C ILE A 2 6.09 6.07 3.86
N ARG A 3 5.37 6.83 3.03
CA ARG A 3 4.24 7.68 3.46
C ARG A 3 3.12 7.71 2.43
N ARG A 4 1.88 7.96 2.88
CA ARG A 4 0.73 8.29 2.02
C ARG A 4 0.01 9.51 2.58
N GLY A 5 0.07 10.63 1.87
CA GLY A 5 -0.40 11.92 2.40
C GLY A 5 0.34 12.29 3.69
N ASN A 6 -0.40 12.61 4.75
CA ASN A 6 0.13 12.94 6.08
C ASN A 6 0.48 11.71 6.93
N LYS A 7 0.26 10.50 6.42
CA LYS A 7 0.45 9.26 7.17
C LYS A 7 1.83 8.67 6.92
N LEU A 8 2.66 8.64 7.97
CA LEU A 8 3.96 7.98 7.96
C LEU A 8 3.78 6.50 8.34
N TYR A 9 4.29 5.60 7.50
CA TYR A 9 4.26 4.16 7.79
C TYR A 9 5.60 3.68 8.35
N GLU A 10 6.69 4.10 7.71
CA GLU A 10 8.03 3.67 8.11
C GLU A 10 9.09 4.69 7.68
N LEU A 11 9.97 5.06 8.60
CA LEU A 11 11.20 5.79 8.31
C LEU A 11 12.39 4.95 8.74
N LYS A 12 13.15 4.48 7.77
CA LYS A 12 14.42 3.79 7.99
C LYS A 12 15.56 4.80 7.91
N ILE A 13 16.38 4.84 8.94
CA ILE A 13 17.62 5.61 8.96
C ILE A 13 18.77 4.63 8.71
N PRO A 14 19.42 4.70 7.54
CA PRO A 14 20.46 3.76 7.16
C PRO A 14 21.72 3.93 8.01
N ARG A 15 22.51 2.86 8.01
CA ARG A 15 23.68 2.65 8.86
C ARG A 15 24.83 3.60 8.55
N ASN A 16 25.56 4.00 9.59
CA ASN A 16 27.01 4.23 9.54
C ASN A 16 27.70 3.15 10.38
N ASN A 17 28.99 2.88 10.13
CA ASN A 17 29.79 1.72 10.62
C ASN A 17 29.76 1.39 12.14
N LYS A 18 28.98 2.08 12.98
CA LYS A 18 28.94 1.93 14.45
C LYS A 18 27.56 1.66 15.08
N CYS A 19 26.43 1.76 14.36
CA CYS A 19 25.09 1.46 14.91
C CYS A 19 24.28 0.53 14.02
N ASN A 20 23.27 -0.15 14.55
CA ASN A 20 22.29 -0.91 13.76
C ASN A 20 21.29 0.04 13.06
N GLU A 21 20.58 -0.44 12.03
CA GLU A 21 19.51 0.32 11.34
C GLU A 21 18.44 0.75 12.36
N VAL A 22 18.06 2.03 12.34
CA VAL A 22 16.97 2.56 13.18
C VAL A 22 15.72 2.68 12.33
N ILE A 23 14.62 2.08 12.78
CA ILE A 23 13.34 2.08 12.09
C ILE A 23 12.30 2.77 12.96
N PHE A 24 11.77 3.89 12.49
CA PHE A 24 10.63 4.56 13.10
C PHE A 24 9.34 4.06 12.46
N ARG A 25 8.39 3.63 13.29
CA ARG A 25 7.05 3.20 12.88
C ARG A 25 6.01 3.91 13.74
N ASP A 26 4.90 4.24 13.12
CA ASP A 26 3.74 4.79 13.82
C ASP A 26 2.89 3.63 14.37
N SER A 27 2.83 3.53 15.70
CA SER A 27 2.07 2.50 16.43
C SER A 27 0.57 2.55 16.14
N PHE A 28 0.04 3.71 15.75
CA PHE A 28 -1.38 3.87 15.39
C PHE A 28 -1.75 3.05 14.15
N ASN A 29 -0.79 2.74 13.28
CA ASN A 29 -1.01 1.82 12.15
C ASN A 29 -1.27 0.38 12.56
N LEU A 30 -0.79 0.00 13.75
CA LEU A 30 -0.93 -1.34 14.32
C LEU A 30 -2.12 -1.39 15.30
N CYS A 31 -2.33 -0.34 16.07
CA CYS A 31 -3.41 -0.24 17.03
C CYS A 31 -4.12 1.13 16.87
N PRO A 32 -5.17 1.22 16.02
CA PRO A 32 -5.87 2.47 15.73
C PRO A 32 -6.86 2.82 16.85
N VAL A 33 -6.36 2.95 18.08
CA VAL A 33 -7.13 3.20 19.30
C VAL A 33 -6.48 4.37 20.05
N ALA A 34 -7.29 5.20 20.71
CA ALA A 34 -6.78 6.29 21.53
C ALA A 34 -5.95 5.76 22.71
N LEU A 35 -4.90 6.47 23.08
CA LEU A 35 -3.92 6.03 24.09
C LEU A 35 -4.59 5.63 25.43
N GLY A 36 -5.45 6.50 25.98
CA GLY A 36 -6.21 6.21 27.21
C GLY A 36 -7.30 5.13 27.08
N LYS A 37 -7.51 4.57 25.88
CA LYS A 37 -8.36 3.36 25.72
C LYS A 37 -7.51 2.08 25.67
N LEU A 38 -6.20 2.18 25.52
CA LEU A 38 -5.31 1.01 25.46
C LEU A 38 -5.21 0.30 26.81
N VAL A 39 -5.25 1.04 27.92
CA VAL A 39 -5.22 0.47 29.28
C VAL A 39 -6.38 -0.51 29.46
N GLY A 40 -7.61 -0.07 29.17
CA GLY A 40 -8.80 -0.94 29.20
C GLY A 40 -8.78 -2.05 28.14
N ALA A 41 -8.36 -1.75 26.91
CA ALA A 41 -8.36 -2.71 25.81
C ALA A 41 -7.41 -3.91 26.05
N PHE A 42 -6.26 -3.68 26.71
CA PHE A 42 -5.27 -4.71 27.00
C PHE A 42 -5.27 -5.18 28.46
N GLY A 43 -6.10 -4.59 29.34
CA GLY A 43 -6.14 -4.91 30.77
C GLY A 43 -4.86 -4.55 31.51
N LEU A 44 -4.25 -3.42 31.16
CA LEU A 44 -2.98 -2.97 31.74
C LEU A 44 -3.18 -2.46 33.17
N GLN A 45 -2.22 -2.72 34.05
CA GLN A 45 -2.22 -2.26 35.44
C GLN A 45 -1.48 -0.92 35.54
N ILE A 46 -1.91 0.09 34.79
CA ILE A 46 -1.30 1.42 34.75
C ILE A 46 -2.33 2.43 35.24
N THR A 47 -1.92 3.29 36.17
CA THR A 47 -2.75 4.40 36.64
C THR A 47 -2.73 5.51 35.61
N GLU A 48 -3.87 5.77 34.96
CA GLU A 48 -3.99 6.92 34.07
C GLU A 48 -4.02 8.22 34.87
N LYS A 49 -3.08 9.13 34.61
CA LYS A 49 -3.18 10.50 35.11
C LYS A 49 -4.23 11.23 34.27
N GLN A 50 -5.29 11.68 34.92
CA GLN A 50 -6.55 12.00 34.25
C GLN A 50 -6.50 13.28 33.41
N PHE A 51 -5.79 14.33 33.86
CA PHE A 51 -5.89 15.66 33.25
C PHE A 51 -4.56 16.41 33.21
N PHE A 52 -4.25 16.99 32.04
CA PHE A 52 -3.07 17.83 31.80
C PHE A 52 -3.49 19.18 31.20
N PRO A 53 -2.93 20.32 31.64
CA PRO A 53 -3.26 21.65 31.10
C PRO A 53 -2.49 21.93 29.81
N HIS A 54 -3.06 21.53 28.68
CA HIS A 54 -2.43 21.61 27.36
C HIS A 54 -2.09 23.05 26.95
N LEU A 55 -2.95 24.02 27.24
CA LEU A 55 -2.71 25.42 26.87
C LEU A 55 -1.76 26.14 27.83
N ALA A 56 -1.48 25.55 29.00
CA ALA A 56 -0.47 26.10 29.91
C ALA A 56 0.96 25.80 29.43
N ASN A 57 1.14 24.94 28.42
CA ASN A 57 2.43 24.63 27.81
C ASN A 57 2.92 25.77 26.90
N ILE A 58 3.31 26.87 27.53
CA ILE A 58 3.84 28.08 26.89
C ILE A 58 5.18 28.49 27.52
N PRO A 59 6.09 29.13 26.78
CA PRO A 59 7.40 29.56 27.28
C PRO A 59 7.36 30.35 28.58
N GLU A 60 6.30 31.13 28.79
CA GLU A 60 6.10 31.97 29.96
C GLU A 60 5.93 31.15 31.25
N ASN A 61 5.49 29.89 31.14
CA ASN A 61 5.25 29.02 32.29
C ASN A 61 6.40 28.05 32.58
N TYR A 62 7.40 27.95 31.69
CA TYR A 62 8.56 27.07 31.89
C TYR A 62 9.44 27.54 33.04
N ASN A 63 9.99 26.59 33.82
CA ASN A 63 10.82 26.84 35.00
C ASN A 63 10.14 27.70 36.08
N LYS A 64 8.79 27.71 36.12
CA LYS A 64 8.01 28.43 37.12
C LYS A 64 7.10 27.48 37.89
N ILE A 65 6.96 27.80 39.18
CA ILE A 65 5.96 27.19 40.04
C ILE A 65 4.80 28.17 40.13
N LEU A 66 3.65 27.78 39.59
CA LEU A 66 2.41 28.52 39.74
C LEU A 66 1.84 28.28 41.14
N PRO A 67 1.24 29.31 41.77
CA PRO A 67 0.71 29.19 43.13
C PRO A 67 -0.51 28.25 43.23
N GLN A 68 -1.17 28.00 42.10
CA GLN A 68 -2.39 27.21 41.98
C GLN A 68 -2.43 26.50 40.61
N LEU A 69 -3.36 25.57 40.42
CA LEU A 69 -3.56 24.93 39.13
C LEU A 69 -3.91 25.95 38.03
N PRO A 70 -3.50 25.69 36.77
CA PRO A 70 -3.94 26.48 35.62
C PRO A 70 -5.46 26.54 35.51
N PRO A 71 -6.03 27.60 34.89
CA PRO A 71 -7.46 27.71 34.67
C PRO A 71 -8.06 26.51 33.92
N LYS A 72 -9.34 26.20 34.16
CA LYS A 72 -10.06 25.11 33.47
C LYS A 72 -9.98 25.19 31.93
N THR A 73 -9.88 26.40 31.37
CA THR A 73 -9.71 26.63 29.93
C THR A 73 -8.46 25.95 29.39
N ASP A 74 -7.40 25.88 30.19
CA ASP A 74 -6.10 25.36 29.75
C ASP A 74 -6.11 23.84 29.61
N TYR A 75 -7.10 23.17 30.20
CA TYR A 75 -7.33 21.73 30.09
C TYR A 75 -8.21 21.35 28.90
N LEU A 76 -8.57 22.31 28.03
CA LEU A 76 -9.51 22.09 26.92
C LEU A 76 -10.89 21.60 27.40
N TYR A 77 -11.33 22.05 28.57
CA TYR A 77 -12.58 21.64 29.22
C TYR A 77 -13.81 21.71 28.29
N GLY A 78 -13.89 22.74 27.44
CA GLY A 78 -14.99 22.92 26.49
C GLY A 78 -15.09 21.82 25.42
N GLY A 79 -14.02 21.07 25.17
CA GLY A 79 -14.00 19.93 24.25
C GLY A 79 -14.25 18.57 24.93
N MET A 80 -14.38 18.52 26.25
CA MET A 80 -14.61 17.28 26.98
C MET A 80 -16.09 16.85 26.89
N PRO A 81 -16.39 15.55 26.75
CA PRO A 81 -17.75 15.04 26.90
C PRO A 81 -18.32 15.31 28.31
N PRO A 82 -19.65 15.41 28.49
CA PRO A 82 -20.27 15.72 29.78
C PRO A 82 -19.85 14.79 30.93
N GLU A 83 -19.67 13.49 30.65
CA GLU A 83 -19.19 12.53 31.66
C GLU A 83 -17.79 12.88 32.16
N LYS A 84 -16.86 13.19 31.24
CA LYS A 84 -15.50 13.63 31.58
C LYS A 84 -15.46 15.00 32.26
N GLN A 85 -16.38 15.91 31.91
CA GLN A 85 -16.49 17.20 32.58
C GLN A 85 -16.83 17.03 34.07
N ASN A 86 -17.74 16.12 34.40
CA ASN A 86 -18.10 15.83 35.79
C ASN A 86 -16.93 15.23 36.58
N GLU A 87 -16.14 14.35 35.96
CA GLU A 87 -14.91 13.81 36.57
C GLU A 87 -13.87 14.91 36.78
N PHE A 88 -13.67 15.75 35.77
CA PHE A 88 -12.76 16.89 35.83
C PHE A 88 -13.14 17.88 36.93
N ASP A 89 -14.42 18.24 37.04
CA ASP A 89 -14.87 19.25 38.00
C ASP A 89 -14.66 18.80 39.45
N LYS A 90 -14.85 17.50 39.73
CA LYS A 90 -14.56 16.93 41.05
C LYS A 90 -13.07 17.02 41.37
N TRP A 91 -12.23 16.52 40.48
CA TRP A 91 -10.77 16.55 40.63
C TRP A 91 -10.24 17.99 40.76
N TYR A 92 -10.71 18.90 39.90
CA TYR A 92 -10.25 20.28 39.87
C TYR A 92 -10.64 21.03 41.15
N GLU A 93 -11.83 20.81 41.69
CA GLU A 93 -12.26 21.48 42.92
C GLU A 93 -11.45 21.03 44.15
N GLU A 94 -11.02 19.76 44.18
CA GLU A 94 -10.15 19.20 45.22
C GLU A 94 -8.72 19.75 45.13
N GLU A 95 -8.18 19.89 43.91
CA GLU A 95 -6.76 20.15 43.69
C GLU A 95 -6.44 21.61 43.31
N LYS A 96 -7.45 22.47 43.06
CA LYS A 96 -7.26 23.84 42.50
C LYS A 96 -6.26 24.71 43.27
N ASN A 97 -6.14 24.54 44.58
CA ASN A 97 -5.28 25.37 45.42
C ASN A 97 -3.85 24.83 45.56
N GLN A 98 -3.52 23.71 44.92
CA GLN A 98 -2.19 23.15 44.96
C GLN A 98 -1.23 23.89 44.04
N GLN A 99 0.02 24.00 44.47
CA GLN A 99 1.09 24.52 43.62
C GLN A 99 1.26 23.65 42.39
N PHE A 100 1.49 24.28 41.25
CA PHE A 100 1.63 23.60 39.98
C PHE A 100 3.00 23.90 39.37
N ASN A 101 3.81 22.86 39.20
CA ASN A 101 5.04 22.90 38.44
C ASN A 101 4.79 22.27 37.06
N LEU A 102 4.86 23.09 36.01
CA LEU A 102 4.60 22.64 34.65
C LEU A 102 5.64 21.61 34.17
N ASP A 103 6.91 21.79 34.52
CA ASP A 103 8.00 20.94 34.02
C ASP A 103 7.89 19.52 34.59
N GLU A 104 7.58 19.41 35.88
CA GLU A 104 7.30 18.13 36.55
C GLU A 104 6.04 17.48 36.02
N ALA A 105 4.94 18.25 35.90
CA ALA A 105 3.68 17.73 35.38
C ALA A 105 3.80 17.23 33.93
N LEU A 106 4.57 17.94 33.09
CA LEU A 106 4.83 17.56 31.70
C LEU A 106 5.70 16.30 31.63
N ALA A 107 6.77 16.23 32.42
CA ALA A 107 7.64 15.06 32.47
C ALA A 107 6.87 13.80 32.91
N GLU A 108 6.06 13.91 33.96
CA GLU A 108 5.20 12.82 34.43
C GLU A 108 4.15 12.41 33.40
N TYR A 109 3.48 13.37 32.77
CA TYR A 109 2.48 13.11 31.74
C TYR A 109 3.09 12.36 30.55
N CYS A 110 4.20 12.86 30.00
CA CYS A 110 4.89 12.20 28.88
C CYS A 110 5.44 10.83 29.27
N THR A 111 5.96 10.67 30.49
CA THR A 111 6.45 9.37 30.97
C THR A 111 5.32 8.35 31.04
N ASN A 112 4.17 8.75 31.59
CA ASN A 112 2.98 7.92 31.65
C ASN A 112 2.48 7.52 30.26
N ASP A 113 2.41 8.47 29.32
CA ASP A 113 1.98 8.20 27.94
C ASP A 113 2.90 7.18 27.23
N VAL A 114 4.22 7.34 27.38
CA VAL A 114 5.21 6.39 26.85
C VAL A 114 5.07 5.02 27.52
N GLN A 115 4.83 4.97 28.82
CA GLN A 115 4.63 3.73 29.56
C GLN A 115 3.36 2.99 29.09
N ILE A 116 2.23 3.69 28.97
CA ILE A 116 0.97 3.12 28.44
C ILE A 116 1.21 2.54 27.05
N LEU A 117 1.83 3.31 26.16
CA LEU A 117 2.07 2.85 24.80
C LEU A 117 3.01 1.63 24.77
N THR A 118 4.06 1.64 25.58
CA THR A 118 5.05 0.55 25.64
C THR A 118 4.41 -0.75 26.12
N GLU A 119 3.69 -0.71 27.24
CA GLU A 119 3.02 -1.87 27.81
C GLU A 119 1.91 -2.40 26.88
N ALA A 120 1.14 -1.50 26.25
CA ALA A 120 0.15 -1.87 25.24
C ALA A 120 0.78 -2.60 24.05
N LEU A 121 1.90 -2.10 23.52
CA LEU A 121 2.59 -2.73 22.40
C LEU A 121 3.22 -4.07 22.80
N ILE A 122 3.73 -4.21 24.02
CA ILE A 122 4.24 -5.48 24.55
C ILE A 122 3.09 -6.50 24.66
N ALA A 123 1.96 -6.10 25.25
CA ALA A 123 0.78 -6.95 25.37
C ALA A 123 0.24 -7.35 24.00
N PHE A 124 0.18 -6.41 23.07
CA PHE A 124 -0.27 -6.65 21.70
C PHE A 124 0.65 -7.61 20.96
N ARG A 125 1.97 -7.41 21.04
CA ARG A 125 2.98 -8.32 20.46
C ARG A 125 2.81 -9.72 21.00
N LYS A 126 2.73 -9.90 22.32
CA LYS A 126 2.53 -11.21 22.97
C LYS A 126 1.27 -11.92 22.46
N LYS A 127 0.12 -11.25 22.53
CA LYS A 127 -1.17 -11.81 22.10
C LYS A 127 -1.16 -12.15 20.61
N PHE A 128 -0.62 -11.28 19.75
CA PHE A 128 -0.60 -11.53 18.31
C PHE A 128 0.37 -12.65 17.94
N THR A 129 1.57 -12.70 18.53
CA THR A 129 2.52 -13.81 18.34
C THR A 129 1.87 -15.13 18.74
N GLU A 130 1.14 -15.17 19.84
CA GLU A 130 0.45 -16.38 20.29
C GLU A 130 -0.65 -16.84 19.32
N ILE A 131 -1.55 -15.94 18.92
CA ILE A 131 -2.63 -16.23 17.96
C ILE A 131 -2.08 -16.69 16.60
N SER A 132 -0.93 -16.16 16.21
CA SER A 132 -0.36 -16.39 14.89
C SER A 132 0.59 -17.58 14.77
N LYS A 133 0.86 -18.32 15.86
CA LYS A 133 1.61 -19.57 15.80
C LYS A 133 0.94 -20.54 14.82
N GLN A 134 1.74 -21.10 13.93
CA GLN A 134 1.30 -22.11 12.98
C GLN A 134 0.89 -23.36 13.72
N LYS A 135 -0.34 -23.83 13.43
CA LYS A 135 -0.88 -25.07 13.98
C LYS A 135 -0.33 -26.32 13.27
N ASN A 136 0.21 -26.15 12.06
CA ASN A 136 0.61 -27.23 11.16
C ASN A 136 2.11 -27.21 10.82
N THR A 137 2.98 -26.99 11.81
CA THR A 137 4.42 -27.22 11.61
C THR A 137 4.73 -28.71 11.56
N LYS A 138 5.66 -29.09 10.66
CA LYS A 138 6.28 -30.42 10.70
C LYS A 138 6.82 -30.69 12.13
N PRO A 139 6.68 -31.91 12.67
CA PRO A 139 7.22 -32.22 13.98
C PRO A 139 8.72 -31.89 14.02
N GLY A 140 9.14 -31.02 14.95
CA GLY A 140 10.53 -30.59 15.13
C GLY A 140 10.87 -29.17 14.69
N VAL A 141 9.95 -28.41 14.08
CA VAL A 141 10.14 -26.98 13.77
C VAL A 141 9.23 -26.14 14.67
N ALA A 142 9.82 -25.37 15.59
CA ALA A 142 9.05 -24.43 16.39
C ALA A 142 8.46 -23.35 15.45
N SER A 143 7.13 -23.27 15.37
CA SER A 143 6.52 -22.09 14.75
C SER A 143 6.73 -20.90 15.68
N GLU A 144 7.74 -20.11 15.39
CA GLU A 144 7.82 -18.74 15.89
C GLU A 144 6.62 -17.99 15.28
N GLY A 145 5.65 -17.59 16.10
CA GLY A 145 4.51 -16.80 15.64
C GLY A 145 4.96 -15.48 14.99
N ILE A 146 4.03 -14.80 14.33
CA ILE A 146 4.33 -13.51 13.69
C ILE A 146 4.65 -12.47 14.78
N ASP A 147 5.81 -11.83 14.66
CA ASP A 147 6.14 -10.67 15.47
C ASP A 147 5.58 -9.42 14.79
N ILE A 148 4.41 -8.99 15.22
CA ILE A 148 3.69 -7.87 14.59
C ILE A 148 4.49 -6.56 14.56
N LEU A 149 5.37 -6.32 15.53
CA LEU A 149 6.17 -5.09 15.58
C LEU A 149 7.35 -5.12 14.62
N LYS A 150 7.79 -6.31 14.19
CA LYS A 150 8.91 -6.51 13.26
C LYS A 150 8.41 -6.75 11.84
N ASP A 151 7.42 -7.62 11.70
CA ASP A 151 6.99 -8.22 10.44
C ASP A 151 5.96 -7.39 9.66
N ALA A 152 5.30 -6.44 10.31
CA ALA A 152 4.24 -5.65 9.72
C ALA A 152 4.36 -4.17 10.09
N MET A 153 4.01 -3.31 9.15
CA MET A 153 3.86 -1.87 9.38
C MET A 153 2.43 -1.49 9.72
N THR A 154 1.45 -2.35 9.40
CA THR A 154 0.02 -2.11 9.61
C THR A 154 -0.68 -3.37 10.11
N ILE A 155 -1.79 -3.20 10.85
CA ILE A 155 -2.64 -4.31 11.30
C ILE A 155 -3.13 -5.14 10.12
N ALA A 156 -3.54 -4.50 9.02
CA ALA A 156 -4.02 -5.19 7.82
C ALA A 156 -2.94 -6.09 7.19
N SER A 157 -1.69 -5.59 7.13
CA SER A 157 -0.55 -6.39 6.65
C SER A 157 -0.29 -7.59 7.56
N ALA A 158 -0.39 -7.41 8.88
CA ALA A 158 -0.23 -8.48 9.85
C ALA A 158 -1.34 -9.54 9.72
N CYS A 159 -2.60 -9.12 9.61
CA CYS A 159 -3.75 -10.00 9.39
C CYS A 159 -3.62 -10.77 8.07
N MET A 160 -3.20 -10.11 6.99
CA MET A 160 -2.97 -10.78 5.70
C MET A 160 -1.82 -11.79 5.77
N LYS A 161 -0.74 -11.50 6.51
CA LYS A 161 0.33 -12.47 6.76
C LYS A 161 -0.19 -13.66 7.58
N HIS A 162 -0.96 -13.40 8.64
CA HIS A 162 -1.58 -14.45 9.45
C HIS A 162 -2.52 -15.34 8.64
N PHE A 163 -3.38 -14.74 7.80
CA PHE A 163 -4.28 -15.46 6.91
C PHE A 163 -3.52 -16.38 5.94
N ARG A 164 -2.53 -15.83 5.22
CA ARG A 164 -1.73 -16.60 4.25
C ARG A 164 -0.95 -17.74 4.90
N LEU A 165 -0.49 -17.59 6.14
CA LEU A 165 0.29 -18.61 6.83
C LEU A 165 -0.55 -19.70 7.50
N ASN A 166 -1.73 -19.36 8.02
CA ASN A 166 -2.49 -20.26 8.89
C ASN A 166 -3.85 -20.71 8.35
N HIS A 167 -4.41 -19.99 7.39
CA HIS A 167 -5.80 -20.19 6.95
C HIS A 167 -5.94 -20.43 5.45
N LEU A 168 -5.01 -19.90 4.64
CA LEU A 168 -5.02 -20.10 3.21
C LEU A 168 -4.67 -21.55 2.87
N GLN A 169 -5.62 -22.23 2.22
CA GLN A 169 -5.41 -23.61 1.78
C GLN A 169 -4.44 -23.67 0.58
N PRO A 170 -3.69 -24.77 0.42
CA PRO A 170 -2.92 -25.02 -0.80
C PRO A 170 -3.80 -24.86 -2.05
N GLU A 171 -3.22 -24.36 -3.13
CA GLU A 171 -3.85 -24.26 -4.47
C GLU A 171 -5.13 -23.40 -4.53
N HIS A 172 -5.40 -22.58 -3.51
CA HIS A 172 -6.62 -21.76 -3.46
C HIS A 172 -6.49 -20.40 -4.14
N LEU A 173 -5.28 -19.91 -4.38
CA LEU A 173 -5.03 -18.67 -5.11
C LEU A 173 -4.50 -18.98 -6.50
N ALA A 174 -5.21 -18.50 -7.52
CA ALA A 174 -4.71 -18.51 -8.88
C ALA A 174 -3.56 -17.49 -8.98
N ILE A 175 -2.41 -17.93 -9.48
CA ILE A 175 -1.26 -17.05 -9.76
C ILE A 175 -1.56 -16.36 -11.09
N VAL A 176 -1.76 -15.05 -11.08
CA VAL A 176 -1.98 -14.28 -12.31
C VAL A 176 -0.61 -13.99 -12.94
N PRO A 177 -0.32 -14.45 -14.16
CA PRO A 177 0.88 -14.05 -14.89
C PRO A 177 0.87 -12.53 -15.14
N GLU A 178 2.03 -11.89 -15.32
CA GLU A 178 2.11 -10.46 -15.66
C GLU A 178 1.27 -10.08 -16.90
N LYS A 179 1.04 -11.04 -17.80
CA LYS A 179 0.22 -10.87 -19.02
C LYS A 179 -1.24 -11.33 -18.88
N GLY A 180 -1.70 -11.63 -17.67
CA GLY A 180 -3.04 -12.19 -17.44
C GLY A 180 -3.15 -13.68 -17.81
N TYR A 181 -4.36 -14.23 -17.69
CA TYR A 181 -4.66 -15.63 -18.05
C TYR A 181 -4.98 -15.83 -19.52
N GLU A 182 -5.38 -14.76 -20.20
CA GLU A 182 -5.65 -14.77 -21.62
C GLU A 182 -4.35 -14.42 -22.35
N ASN A 183 -4.01 -15.20 -23.37
CA ASN A 183 -3.03 -14.74 -24.34
C ASN A 183 -3.63 -13.46 -24.95
N CYS A 184 -3.16 -12.29 -24.53
CA CYS A 184 -3.56 -11.04 -25.18
C CYS A 184 -3.14 -11.14 -26.64
N ASP A 185 -4.10 -11.43 -27.51
CA ASP A 185 -3.89 -11.36 -28.95
C ASP A 185 -3.61 -9.90 -29.28
N ASN A 186 -2.41 -9.64 -29.80
CA ASN A 186 -1.93 -8.29 -30.05
C ASN A 186 -2.38 -7.82 -31.44
N GLN A 187 -3.69 -7.60 -31.64
CA GLN A 187 -4.13 -6.88 -32.83
C GLN A 187 -3.90 -5.37 -32.62
N SER A 188 -3.23 -4.72 -33.58
CA SER A 188 -2.95 -3.29 -33.45
C SER A 188 -4.21 -2.44 -33.65
N GLU A 189 -4.34 -1.34 -32.90
CA GLU A 189 -5.46 -0.39 -33.05
C GLU A 189 -5.52 0.19 -34.48
N LEU A 190 -4.36 0.35 -35.13
CA LEU A 190 -4.26 0.78 -36.52
C LEU A 190 -4.88 -0.25 -37.47
N ALA A 191 -4.55 -1.53 -37.29
CA ALA A 191 -5.10 -2.63 -38.09
C ALA A 191 -6.62 -2.69 -37.97
N LEU A 192 -7.14 -2.64 -36.74
CA LEU A 192 -8.58 -2.65 -36.48
C LEU A 192 -9.31 -1.50 -37.18
N LYS A 193 -8.79 -0.27 -37.08
CA LYS A 193 -9.38 0.90 -37.76
C LYS A 193 -9.34 0.78 -39.28
N TYR A 194 -8.24 0.26 -39.84
CA TYR A 194 -8.11 0.05 -41.27
C TYR A 194 -9.12 -0.99 -41.77
N LEU A 195 -9.27 -2.11 -41.06
CA LEU A 195 -10.19 -3.18 -41.43
C LEU A 195 -11.64 -2.71 -41.34
N GLN A 196 -12.00 -1.96 -40.31
CA GLN A 196 -13.33 -1.34 -40.21
C GLN A 196 -13.61 -0.39 -41.39
N TRP A 197 -12.64 0.47 -41.73
CA TRP A 197 -12.76 1.35 -42.89
C TRP A 197 -12.89 0.58 -44.21
N TYR A 198 -12.13 -0.51 -44.38
CA TYR A 198 -12.19 -1.35 -45.57
C TYR A 198 -13.54 -2.08 -45.70
N GLU A 199 -14.06 -2.59 -44.59
CA GLU A 199 -15.39 -3.22 -44.50
C GLU A 199 -16.49 -2.24 -44.93
N GLU A 200 -16.47 -1.01 -44.38
CA GLU A 200 -17.44 0.05 -44.72
C GLU A 200 -17.32 0.51 -46.18
N THR A 201 -16.10 0.64 -46.71
CA THR A 201 -15.85 1.15 -48.07
C THR A 201 -16.14 0.11 -49.15
N SER A 202 -15.77 -1.15 -48.90
CA SER A 202 -15.88 -2.24 -49.86
C SER A 202 -17.19 -3.02 -49.73
N GLY A 203 -17.92 -2.82 -48.63
CA GLY A 203 -19.20 -3.51 -48.35
C GLY A 203 -19.06 -5.00 -48.11
N VAL A 204 -17.87 -5.47 -47.69
CA VAL A 204 -17.57 -6.90 -47.46
C VAL A 204 -17.32 -7.15 -45.97
N PRO A 205 -17.98 -8.16 -45.36
CA PRO A 205 -17.79 -8.45 -43.95
C PRO A 205 -16.40 -9.01 -43.69
N ILE A 206 -15.69 -8.47 -42.70
CA ILE A 206 -14.33 -8.89 -42.33
C ILE A 206 -14.32 -9.52 -40.95
N LYS A 207 -13.77 -10.73 -40.85
CA LYS A 207 -13.51 -11.39 -39.57
C LYS A 207 -12.23 -10.82 -38.93
N THR A 208 -12.34 -10.28 -37.73
CA THR A 208 -11.26 -9.67 -36.92
C THR A 208 -11.23 -10.24 -35.50
N ALA A 209 -10.33 -9.77 -34.61
CA ALA A 209 -10.31 -10.19 -33.21
C ALA A 209 -11.62 -9.88 -32.44
N HIS A 210 -12.42 -8.91 -32.90
CA HIS A 210 -13.69 -8.53 -32.28
C HIS A 210 -14.90 -9.28 -32.83
N SER A 211 -14.73 -10.11 -33.86
CA SER A 211 -15.82 -10.91 -34.41
C SER A 211 -16.12 -12.14 -33.53
N GLU A 212 -17.35 -12.66 -33.61
CA GLU A 212 -17.72 -13.89 -32.91
C GLU A 212 -16.80 -15.05 -33.35
N GLY A 213 -16.05 -15.61 -32.39
CA GLY A 213 -15.04 -16.65 -32.65
C GLY A 213 -13.64 -16.14 -33.02
N GLY A 214 -13.32 -14.87 -32.75
CA GLY A 214 -11.98 -14.29 -32.80
C GLY A 214 -11.36 -14.16 -34.19
N GLU A 215 -10.03 -14.00 -34.26
CA GLU A 215 -9.28 -13.94 -35.52
C GLU A 215 -9.36 -15.26 -36.32
N HIS A 216 -9.27 -15.16 -37.65
CA HIS A 216 -9.22 -16.36 -38.49
C HIS A 216 -7.83 -17.01 -38.42
N VAL A 217 -7.79 -18.34 -38.31
CA VAL A 217 -6.54 -19.11 -38.20
C VAL A 217 -6.25 -19.82 -39.52
N VAL A 218 -5.20 -19.40 -40.21
CA VAL A 218 -4.67 -20.03 -41.42
C VAL A 218 -3.67 -21.12 -41.05
N ALA A 219 -3.71 -22.25 -41.77
CA ALA A 219 -2.82 -23.40 -41.57
C ALA A 219 -2.78 -23.94 -40.12
N GLY A 220 -3.86 -23.74 -39.36
CA GLY A 220 -3.99 -24.22 -37.98
C GLY A 220 -3.05 -23.55 -36.96
N LYS A 221 -2.32 -22.51 -37.37
CA LYS A 221 -1.29 -21.89 -36.51
C LYS A 221 -1.21 -20.37 -36.61
N TYR A 222 -1.46 -19.78 -37.79
CA TYR A 222 -1.23 -18.36 -38.02
C TYR A 222 -2.54 -17.60 -37.95
N LYS A 223 -2.66 -16.65 -37.01
CA LYS A 223 -3.79 -15.72 -36.95
C LYS A 223 -3.51 -14.55 -37.89
N VAL A 224 -4.54 -14.15 -38.64
CA VAL A 224 -4.47 -13.00 -39.55
C VAL A 224 -5.25 -11.83 -38.99
N ASP A 225 -4.82 -10.60 -39.27
CA ASP A 225 -5.49 -9.40 -38.77
C ASP A 225 -6.94 -9.30 -39.27
N GLY A 226 -7.17 -9.61 -40.54
CA GLY A 226 -8.49 -9.60 -41.17
C GLY A 226 -8.67 -10.74 -42.16
N TYR A 227 -9.87 -11.29 -42.25
CA TYR A 227 -10.20 -12.33 -43.23
C TYR A 227 -11.56 -12.11 -43.88
N ILE A 228 -11.57 -12.13 -45.22
CA ILE A 228 -12.78 -12.01 -46.04
C ILE A 228 -13.15 -13.39 -46.54
N GLN A 229 -14.21 -13.95 -45.96
CA GLN A 229 -14.64 -15.32 -46.28
C GLN A 229 -15.14 -15.46 -47.73
N ALA A 230 -15.79 -14.43 -48.27
CA ALA A 230 -16.34 -14.47 -49.63
C ALA A 230 -15.26 -14.57 -50.73
N GLU A 231 -14.07 -14.06 -50.45
CA GLU A 231 -12.97 -13.97 -51.42
C GLU A 231 -11.81 -14.92 -51.11
N ASP A 232 -11.91 -15.71 -50.02
CA ASP A 232 -10.80 -16.51 -49.47
C ASP A 232 -9.52 -15.67 -49.34
N ARG A 233 -9.67 -14.44 -48.80
CA ARG A 233 -8.60 -13.45 -48.75
C ARG A 233 -8.25 -13.08 -47.30
N ALA A 234 -6.99 -13.27 -46.96
CA ALA A 234 -6.40 -12.73 -45.74
C ALA A 234 -5.86 -11.30 -45.97
N ILE A 235 -6.03 -10.45 -44.97
CA ILE A 235 -5.48 -9.09 -44.91
C ILE A 235 -4.56 -9.04 -43.69
N GLU A 236 -3.31 -8.65 -43.92
CA GLU A 236 -2.35 -8.30 -42.87
C GLU A 236 -2.01 -6.83 -42.94
N VAL A 237 -2.05 -6.14 -41.80
CA VAL A 237 -1.75 -4.71 -41.71
C VAL A 237 -0.42 -4.54 -41.00
N ASN A 238 0.64 -4.64 -41.80
CA ASN A 238 2.01 -4.57 -41.30
C ASN A 238 2.40 -3.13 -40.91
N GLY A 239 2.85 -2.98 -39.66
CA GLY A 239 3.37 -1.71 -39.16
C GLY A 239 4.65 -1.27 -39.87
N CYS A 240 5.01 0.01 -39.75
CA CYS A 240 6.09 0.59 -40.55
C CYS A 240 7.47 -0.07 -40.39
N VAL A 241 7.68 -0.76 -39.27
CA VAL A 241 8.88 -1.53 -38.97
C VAL A 241 9.07 -2.70 -39.94
N TRP A 242 7.99 -3.27 -40.48
CA TRP A 242 8.01 -4.48 -41.31
C TRP A 242 8.21 -4.21 -42.80
N HIS A 243 7.90 -3.00 -43.28
CA HIS A 243 8.19 -2.56 -44.65
C HIS A 243 9.21 -1.40 -44.73
N ALA A 244 9.85 -1.09 -43.60
CA ALA A 244 10.85 -0.03 -43.46
C ALA A 244 10.48 1.30 -44.14
N CYS A 245 9.30 1.83 -43.78
CA CYS A 245 8.67 3.00 -44.40
C CYS A 245 9.65 4.16 -44.61
N GLN A 246 9.76 4.64 -45.85
CA GLN A 246 10.66 5.74 -46.18
C GLN A 246 10.35 7.03 -45.41
N LYS A 247 9.08 7.28 -45.08
CA LYS A 247 8.67 8.45 -44.28
C LYS A 247 9.09 8.33 -42.81
N CYS A 248 9.06 7.13 -42.24
CA CYS A 248 9.35 6.91 -40.81
C CYS A 248 10.83 6.64 -40.52
N PHE A 249 11.53 5.97 -41.44
CA PHE A 249 12.92 5.52 -41.24
C PHE A 249 13.93 6.19 -42.19
N GLY A 250 13.49 7.05 -43.11
CA GLY A 250 14.36 7.79 -44.01
C GLY A 250 15.12 6.89 -44.99
N ASN A 251 16.29 7.36 -45.45
CA ASN A 251 17.19 6.62 -46.35
C ASN A 251 18.42 6.05 -45.63
N GLU A 252 18.38 5.92 -44.31
CA GLU A 252 19.46 5.32 -43.51
C GLU A 252 19.40 3.80 -43.62
N LEU A 253 19.99 3.24 -44.67
CA LEU A 253 19.93 1.82 -45.03
C LEU A 253 20.50 0.87 -43.96
N ASP A 254 21.52 1.32 -43.22
CA ASP A 254 22.22 0.52 -42.20
C ASP A 254 21.53 0.53 -40.83
N LYS A 255 20.44 1.30 -40.68
CA LYS A 255 19.72 1.43 -39.41
C LYS A 255 19.01 0.13 -39.06
N ILE A 256 19.24 -0.37 -37.85
CA ILE A 256 18.58 -1.57 -37.32
C ILE A 256 17.18 -1.19 -36.80
N LEU A 257 16.17 -1.89 -37.29
CA LEU A 257 14.77 -1.72 -36.91
C LEU A 257 14.42 -2.60 -35.69
N PRO A 258 13.31 -2.33 -34.97
CA PRO A 258 12.86 -3.14 -33.84
C PRO A 258 12.62 -4.63 -34.15
N ASN A 259 12.51 -5.02 -35.42
CA ASN A 259 12.45 -6.41 -35.87
C ASN A 259 13.83 -7.09 -35.95
N GLY A 260 14.92 -6.40 -35.63
CA GLY A 260 16.29 -6.91 -35.65
C GLY A 260 16.98 -6.90 -37.02
N LYS A 261 16.30 -6.44 -38.08
CA LYS A 261 16.84 -6.32 -39.45
C LYS A 261 17.21 -4.88 -39.78
N THR A 262 18.08 -4.70 -40.78
CA THR A 262 18.37 -3.37 -41.32
C THR A 262 17.23 -2.85 -42.21
N VAL A 263 17.19 -1.54 -42.42
CA VAL A 263 16.27 -0.89 -43.36
C VAL A 263 16.45 -1.46 -44.78
N ALA A 264 17.69 -1.72 -45.21
CA ALA A 264 17.98 -2.31 -46.51
C ALA A 264 17.37 -3.72 -46.66
N GLU A 265 17.67 -4.62 -45.72
CA GLU A 265 17.18 -6.00 -45.75
C GLU A 265 15.66 -6.06 -45.71
N THR A 266 15.04 -5.22 -44.86
CA THR A 266 13.57 -5.19 -44.72
C THR A 266 12.89 -4.70 -46.01
N ARG A 267 13.48 -3.75 -46.75
CA ARG A 267 12.94 -3.30 -48.05
C ARG A 267 13.15 -4.32 -49.16
N GLU A 268 14.26 -5.05 -49.12
CA GLU A 268 14.51 -6.12 -50.09
C GLU A 268 13.55 -7.29 -49.89
N ASP A 269 13.23 -7.61 -48.64
CA ASP A 269 12.26 -8.65 -48.29
C ASP A 269 10.83 -8.25 -48.65
N ASP A 270 10.43 -6.98 -48.43
CA ASP A 270 9.09 -6.46 -48.77
C ASP A 270 8.85 -6.37 -50.29
N ALA A 271 9.92 -6.26 -51.09
CA ALA A 271 9.83 -6.19 -52.55
C ALA A 271 9.68 -7.56 -53.24
N LYS A 272 9.80 -8.68 -52.51
CA LYS A 272 9.70 -10.05 -53.02
C LYS A 272 8.27 -10.58 -52.93
#